data_AF-K7YPA8-F1
#
_entry.id   AF-K7YPA8-F1
#
_cell.length_a   1.000
_cell.length_b   1.000
_cell.length_c   1.000
_cell.angle_alpha   90.00
_cell.angle_beta   90.00
_cell.angle_gamma   90.00
#
_symmetry.space_group_name_H-M   'P 1'
#
loop_
_entity.id
_entity.type
_entity.pdbx_description
1 polymer ?
#
loop_
_entity_poly.entity_id
_entity_poly.type
_entity_poly.pdbx_seq_one_letter_code
_entity_poly.pdbx_strand_id
1 'polypeptide(L)'
;MIWTALRTGARAQEVLNIQRADLNPYDESIFIRGLKGSNDREIPVHSDLFSRLHRFAENQGGTSVFPISYNRLYQVWEMYRPVPKKFHALRHTFAIELYQKTKDLRLVQVALGHRNITNTMVYADYVYSQQELRKLIL
;
A
#
# COMPACT_ATOMS: atom_id res chain seq x y z
N MET A 1 -8.36 -2.33 -6.86
CA MET A 1 -8.22 -1.17 -5.96
C MET A 1 -7.91 -1.56 -4.53
N ILE A 2 -8.82 -2.19 -3.76
CA ILE A 2 -8.57 -2.56 -2.34
C ILE A 2 -7.32 -3.46 -2.21
N TRP A 3 -7.26 -4.53 -3.01
CA TRP A 3 -6.09 -5.41 -3.08
C TRP A 3 -4.81 -4.67 -3.48
N THR A 4 -4.90 -3.73 -4.43
CA THR A 4 -3.76 -2.88 -4.84
C THR A 4 -3.24 -2.07 -3.65
N ALA A 5 -4.12 -1.45 -2.87
CA ALA A 5 -3.72 -0.69 -1.68
C ALA A 5 -3.11 -1.59 -0.61
N LEU A 6 -3.71 -2.77 -0.37
CA LEU A 6 -3.24 -3.74 0.62
C LEU A 6 -1.86 -4.31 0.27
N ARG A 7 -1.57 -4.55 -1.01
CA ARG A 7 -0.31 -5.16 -1.46
C ARG A 7 0.81 -4.17 -1.77
N THR A 8 0.51 -2.88 -1.87
CA THR A 8 1.53 -1.84 -2.13
C THR A 8 1.73 -0.86 -0.97
N GLY A 9 0.84 -0.87 0.02
CA GLY A 9 0.80 0.13 1.08
C GLY A 9 0.50 1.55 0.60
N ALA A 10 0.05 1.74 -0.64
CA ALA A 10 -0.26 3.06 -1.19
C ALA A 10 -1.41 3.75 -0.43
N ARG A 11 -1.34 5.07 -0.31
CA ARG A 11 -2.45 5.89 0.22
C ARG A 11 -3.62 5.88 -0.77
N ALA A 12 -4.83 6.11 -0.29
CA ALA A 12 -6.02 6.14 -1.14
C ALA A 12 -5.85 7.02 -2.40
N GLN A 13 -5.37 8.26 -2.23
CA GLN A 13 -5.15 9.16 -3.36
C GLN A 13 -3.98 8.72 -4.26
N GLU A 14 -2.95 8.07 -3.71
CA GLU A 14 -1.87 7.48 -4.54
C GLU A 14 -2.44 6.39 -5.45
N VAL A 15 -3.31 5.52 -4.92
CA VAL A 15 -3.96 4.45 -5.68
C VAL A 15 -4.85 5.03 -6.79
N LEU A 16 -5.64 6.06 -6.49
CA LEU A 16 -6.50 6.71 -7.48
C LEU A 16 -5.71 7.43 -8.59
N ASN A 17 -4.48 7.85 -8.29
CA ASN A 17 -3.61 8.53 -9.23
C ASN A 17 -2.79 7.56 -10.11
N ILE A 18 -2.90 6.23 -9.92
CA ILE A 18 -2.20 5.24 -10.76
C ILE A 18 -2.73 5.34 -12.19
N GLN A 19 -1.80 5.52 -13.13
CA GLN A 19 -2.05 5.52 -14.56
C GLN A 19 -1.59 4.20 -15.19
N ARG A 20 -2.12 3.88 -16.37
CA ARG A 20 -1.73 2.70 -17.14
C ARG A 20 -0.22 2.62 -17.36
N ALA A 21 0.40 3.76 -17.67
CA ALA A 21 1.84 3.87 -17.89
C ALA A 21 2.68 3.61 -16.63
N ASP A 22 2.06 3.63 -15.44
CA ASP A 22 2.75 3.32 -14.19
C ASP A 22 2.80 1.80 -13.91
N LEU A 23 2.16 0.97 -14.73
CA LEU A 23 2.23 -0.49 -14.65
C LEU A 23 3.41 -0.95 -15.51
N ASN A 24 4.42 -1.55 -14.88
CA ASN A 24 5.58 -2.08 -15.57
C ASN A 24 5.42 -3.61 -15.75
N PRO A 25 5.09 -4.09 -16.97
CA PRO A 25 4.86 -5.50 -17.22
C PRO A 25 6.13 -6.35 -17.24
N TYR A 26 7.31 -5.74 -17.33
CA TYR A 26 8.58 -6.48 -17.33
C TYR A 26 8.96 -6.92 -15.92
N ASP A 27 8.84 -6.03 -14.94
CA ASP A 27 9.20 -6.29 -13.54
C ASP A 27 7.98 -6.63 -12.64
N GLU A 28 6.78 -6.70 -13.23
CA GLU A 28 5.50 -6.89 -12.53
C GLU A 28 5.32 -5.92 -11.34
N SER A 29 5.64 -4.66 -11.57
CA SER A 29 5.69 -3.61 -10.55
C SER A 29 4.75 -2.45 -10.87
N ILE A 30 4.43 -1.70 -9.83
CA ILE A 30 3.58 -0.50 -9.91
C ILE A 30 4.40 0.69 -9.46
N PHE A 31 4.56 1.67 -10.35
CA PHE A 31 5.13 2.97 -10.01
C PHE A 31 4.09 3.81 -9.26
N ILE A 32 4.46 4.30 -8.08
CA ILE A 32 3.60 5.12 -7.23
C ILE A 32 4.23 6.49 -7.08
N ARG A 33 3.55 7.50 -7.64
CA ARG A 33 3.88 8.91 -7.43
C ARG A 33 3.54 9.31 -6.00
N GLY A 34 4.54 9.70 -5.25
CA GLY A 34 4.41 10.12 -3.86
C GLY A 34 3.58 11.40 -3.75
N LEU A 35 2.63 11.41 -2.82
CA LEU A 35 1.95 12.66 -2.44
C LEU A 35 2.89 13.55 -1.61
N LYS A 36 2.48 14.81 -1.38
CA LYS A 36 3.24 15.80 -0.61
C LYS A 36 3.91 15.18 0.63
N GLY A 37 5.23 15.32 0.71
CA GLY A 37 6.05 14.79 1.81
C GLY A 37 6.42 13.29 1.68
N SER A 38 6.12 12.66 0.55
CA SER A 38 6.54 11.29 0.23
C SER A 38 7.47 11.26 -0.97
N ASN A 39 8.20 10.17 -1.10
CA ASN A 39 9.01 9.86 -2.26
C ASN A 39 8.23 8.97 -3.22
N ASP A 40 8.53 9.13 -4.50
CA ASP A 40 8.14 8.18 -5.51
C ASP A 40 8.81 6.83 -5.24
N ARG A 41 8.14 5.76 -5.65
CA ARG A 41 8.62 4.41 -5.44
C ARG A 41 7.99 3.46 -6.42
N GLU A 42 8.71 2.40 -6.72
CA GLU A 42 8.22 1.27 -7.50
C GLU A 42 8.05 0.09 -6.57
N ILE A 43 6.87 -0.54 -6.60
CA ILE A 43 6.53 -1.66 -5.72
C ILE A 43 6.27 -2.90 -6.57
N PRO A 44 7.09 -3.95 -6.46
CA PRO A 44 6.79 -5.23 -7.10
C PRO A 44 5.55 -5.84 -6.45
N VAL A 45 4.71 -6.47 -7.26
CA VAL A 45 3.48 -7.14 -6.80
C VAL A 45 3.44 -8.57 -7.34
N HIS A 46 2.63 -9.42 -6.71
CA HIS A 46 2.44 -10.78 -7.21
C HIS A 46 1.84 -10.78 -8.62
N SER A 47 2.30 -11.70 -9.47
CA SER A 47 1.91 -11.85 -10.87
C SER A 47 0.38 -11.94 -11.09
N ASP A 48 -0.35 -12.63 -10.21
CA ASP A 48 -1.82 -12.71 -10.28
C ASP A 48 -2.47 -11.33 -10.05
N LEU A 49 -1.98 -10.55 -9.08
CA LEU A 49 -2.47 -9.18 -8.86
C LEU A 49 -2.11 -8.29 -10.04
N PHE A 50 -0.87 -8.37 -10.53
CA PHE A 50 -0.42 -7.59 -11.68
C PHE A 50 -1.27 -7.87 -12.90
N SER A 51 -1.43 -9.15 -13.27
CA SER A 51 -2.23 -9.59 -14.42
C SER A 51 -3.68 -9.12 -14.35
N ARG A 52 -4.32 -9.24 -13.18
CA ARG A 52 -5.68 -8.74 -12.96
C ARG A 52 -5.76 -7.22 -13.10
N LEU A 53 -4.78 -6.51 -12.55
CA LEU A 53 -4.73 -5.05 -12.60
C LEU A 53 -4.48 -4.55 -14.02
N HIS A 54 -3.55 -5.17 -14.74
CA HIS A 54 -3.22 -4.85 -16.12
C HIS A 54 -4.43 -5.02 -17.04
N ARG A 55 -5.08 -6.20 -16.98
CA ARG A 55 -6.32 -6.47 -17.74
C ARG A 55 -7.45 -5.50 -17.39
N PHE A 56 -7.61 -5.21 -16.10
CA PHE A 56 -8.61 -4.24 -15.64
C PHE A 56 -8.33 -2.83 -16.20
N ALA A 57 -7.05 -2.45 -16.24
CA ALA A 57 -6.60 -1.17 -16.75
C ALA A 57 -6.83 -1.06 -18.26
N GLU A 58 -6.52 -2.08 -19.05
CA GLU A 58 -6.76 -2.13 -20.51
C GLU A 58 -8.23 -1.92 -20.87
N ASN A 59 -9.13 -2.49 -20.07
CA ASN A 59 -10.58 -2.38 -20.27
C ASN A 59 -11.17 -1.00 -19.94
N GLN A 60 -10.39 -0.07 -19.37
CA GLN A 60 -10.86 1.30 -19.15
C GLN A 60 -10.89 2.10 -20.48
N GLY A 61 -11.58 3.24 -20.51
CA GLY A 61 -11.52 4.15 -21.69
C GLY A 61 -10.35 5.13 -21.65
N GLY A 62 -9.73 5.35 -20.49
CA GLY A 62 -8.78 6.43 -20.25
C GLY A 62 -7.45 5.97 -19.67
N THR A 63 -6.58 6.93 -19.30
CA THR A 63 -5.24 6.66 -18.77
C THR A 63 -5.23 6.25 -17.30
N SER A 64 -6.24 6.65 -16.53
CA SER A 64 -6.37 6.26 -15.12
C SER A 64 -6.76 4.79 -15.01
N VAL A 65 -6.07 4.05 -14.13
CA VAL A 65 -6.41 2.66 -13.83
C VAL A 65 -7.71 2.60 -13.04
N PHE A 66 -7.93 3.51 -12.10
CA PHE A 66 -9.13 3.58 -11.27
C PHE A 66 -9.86 4.91 -11.49
N PRO A 67 -10.72 5.02 -12.52
CA PRO A 67 -11.40 6.27 -12.88
C PRO A 67 -12.60 6.56 -11.96
N ILE A 68 -12.36 6.61 -10.65
CA ILE A 68 -13.38 6.93 -9.64
C ILE A 68 -12.91 8.07 -8.75
N SER A 69 -13.85 8.85 -8.21
CA SER A 69 -13.54 9.91 -7.26
C SER A 69 -13.16 9.35 -5.87
N TYR A 70 -12.49 10.16 -5.07
CA TYR A 70 -12.20 9.84 -3.67
C TYR A 70 -13.48 9.53 -2.87
N ASN A 71 -14.55 10.29 -3.11
CA ASN A 71 -15.85 10.04 -2.47
C ASN A 71 -16.42 8.67 -2.85
N ARG A 72 -16.27 8.26 -4.12
CA ARG A 72 -16.71 6.94 -4.55
C ARG A 72 -15.87 5.83 -3.92
N LEU A 73 -14.56 6.02 -3.81
CA LEU A 73 -13.68 5.11 -3.06
C LEU A 73 -14.16 4.97 -1.62
N TYR A 74 -14.48 6.08 -0.96
CA TYR A 74 -14.98 6.07 0.42
C TYR A 74 -16.29 5.29 0.56
N GLN A 75 -17.27 5.51 -0.32
CA GLN A 75 -18.53 4.76 -0.32
C GLN A 75 -18.31 3.26 -0.52
N VAL A 76 -17.45 2.88 -1.47
CA VAL A 76 -17.07 1.49 -1.71
C VAL A 76 -16.40 0.91 -0.47
N TRP A 77 -15.48 1.64 0.15
CA TRP A 77 -14.81 1.18 1.36
C TRP A 77 -15.78 0.97 2.52
N GLU A 78 -16.72 1.89 2.74
CA GLU A 78 -17.74 1.73 3.79
C GLU A 78 -18.62 0.49 3.59
N MET A 79 -18.89 0.11 2.33
CA MET A 79 -19.68 -1.08 2.00
C MET A 79 -18.93 -2.40 2.24
N TYR A 80 -17.62 -2.44 1.98
CA TYR A 80 -16.84 -3.69 1.97
C TYR A 80 -15.86 -3.84 3.14
N ARG A 81 -15.64 -2.80 3.95
CA ARG A 81 -14.70 -2.88 5.07
C ARG A 81 -15.17 -3.93 6.09
N PRO A 82 -14.28 -4.84 6.52
CA PRO A 82 -14.64 -5.85 7.52
C PRO A 82 -14.80 -5.26 8.92
N VAL A 83 -14.19 -4.09 9.16
CA VAL A 83 -14.18 -3.40 10.45
C VAL A 83 -14.31 -1.90 10.24
N PRO A 84 -14.80 -1.12 11.23
CA PRO A 84 -15.03 0.30 11.07
C PRO A 84 -13.73 1.14 11.13
N LYS A 85 -12.77 0.84 10.25
CA LYS A 85 -11.50 1.54 10.09
C LYS A 85 -11.49 2.34 8.79
N LYS A 86 -10.63 3.35 8.72
CA LYS A 86 -10.39 4.14 7.49
C LYS A 86 -9.63 3.29 6.48
N PHE A 87 -9.73 3.64 5.19
CA PHE A 87 -8.99 2.97 4.09
C PHE A 87 -7.49 2.91 4.34
N HIS A 88 -6.93 3.91 5.06
CA HIS A 88 -5.53 3.95 5.47
C HIS A 88 -5.09 2.74 6.32
N ALA A 89 -6.02 2.01 6.94
CA ALA A 89 -5.72 0.78 7.67
C ALA A 89 -5.02 -0.28 6.78
N LEU A 90 -5.33 -0.34 5.48
CA LEU A 90 -4.66 -1.26 4.54
C LEU A 90 -3.15 -0.99 4.44
N ARG A 91 -2.74 0.29 4.53
CA ARG A 91 -1.33 0.67 4.57
C ARG A 91 -0.67 0.21 5.87
N HIS A 92 -1.37 0.31 6.99
CA HIS A 92 -0.86 -0.21 8.26
C HIS A 92 -0.67 -1.72 8.19
N THR A 93 -1.63 -2.46 7.64
CA THR A 93 -1.51 -3.90 7.44
C THR A 93 -0.28 -4.24 6.59
N PHE A 94 -0.12 -3.62 5.42
CA PHE A 94 1.06 -3.82 4.58
C PHE A 94 2.38 -3.56 5.32
N ALA A 95 2.47 -2.43 6.03
CA ALA A 95 3.68 -2.03 6.71
C ALA A 95 4.04 -2.96 7.88
N ILE A 96 3.03 -3.38 8.66
CA ILE A 96 3.21 -4.31 9.78
C ILE A 96 3.62 -5.68 9.25
N GLU A 97 2.95 -6.22 8.22
CA GLU A 97 3.30 -7.51 7.61
C GLU A 97 4.74 -7.50 7.07
N LEU A 98 5.11 -6.44 6.34
CA LEU A 98 6.46 -6.28 5.81
C LEU A 98 7.47 -6.21 6.96
N TYR A 99 7.20 -5.39 7.98
CA TYR A 99 8.10 -5.26 9.12
C TYR A 99 8.23 -6.56 9.92
N GLN A 100 7.14 -7.29 10.14
CA GLN A 100 7.17 -8.57 10.84
C GLN A 100 8.01 -9.60 10.10
N LYS A 101 7.93 -9.62 8.76
CA LYS A 101 8.67 -10.55 7.92
C LYS A 101 10.16 -10.23 7.83
N THR A 102 10.53 -8.95 7.76
CA THR A 102 11.92 -8.55 7.45
C THR A 102 12.68 -8.01 8.65
N LYS A 103 11.97 -7.53 9.68
CA LYS A 103 12.48 -6.76 10.82
C LYS A 103 13.32 -5.55 10.39
N ASP A 104 13.18 -5.10 9.14
CA ASP A 104 13.91 -4.00 8.55
C ASP A 104 12.99 -2.77 8.39
N LEU A 105 13.19 -1.78 9.26
CA LEU A 105 12.40 -0.55 9.25
C LEU A 105 12.76 0.36 8.05
N ARG A 106 13.99 0.28 7.55
CA ARG A 106 14.44 1.06 6.40
C ARG A 106 13.76 0.55 5.12
N LEU A 107 13.63 -0.76 4.97
CA LEU A 107 12.87 -1.36 3.89
C LEU A 107 11.40 -0.92 3.91
N VAL A 108 10.76 -0.93 5.08
CA VAL A 108 9.37 -0.44 5.23
C VAL A 108 9.28 1.04 4.87
N GLN A 109 10.24 1.85 5.30
CA GLN A 109 10.29 3.28 4.98
C GLN A 109 10.33 3.52 3.46
N VAL A 110 11.18 2.78 2.74
CA VAL A 110 11.31 2.83 1.28
C VAL A 110 10.01 2.38 0.62
N ALA A 111 9.46 1.24 1.03
CA ALA A 111 8.21 0.69 0.48
C ALA A 111 7.00 1.61 0.69
N LEU A 112 7.00 2.40 1.75
CA LEU A 112 5.96 3.40 2.02
C LEU A 112 6.24 4.78 1.42
N GLY A 113 7.46 5.02 0.93
CA GLY A 113 7.89 6.32 0.42
C GLY A 113 7.98 7.40 1.50
N HIS A 114 8.25 7.04 2.76
CA HIS A 114 8.36 8.00 3.85
C HIS A 114 9.70 8.76 3.78
N ARG A 115 9.66 10.09 3.69
CA ARG A 115 10.88 10.93 3.74
C ARG A 115 11.55 10.89 5.11
N ASN A 116 10.75 10.93 6.18
CA ASN A 116 11.23 10.87 7.55
C ASN A 116 10.97 9.46 8.13
N ILE A 117 12.02 8.82 8.65
CA ILE A 117 11.94 7.50 9.29
C ILE A 117 11.01 7.50 10.51
N THR A 118 10.85 8.63 11.21
CA THR A 118 9.94 8.77 12.36
C THR A 118 8.50 8.38 12.01
N ASN A 119 8.05 8.65 10.78
CA ASN A 119 6.72 8.25 10.32
C ASN A 119 6.55 6.73 10.19
N THR A 120 7.65 5.99 10.15
CA THR A 120 7.71 4.53 10.02
C THR A 120 7.88 3.85 11.37
N MET A 121 8.47 4.53 12.38
CA MET A 121 8.73 3.95 13.71
C MET A 121 7.47 3.40 14.39
N VAL A 122 6.30 4.00 14.13
CA VAL A 122 5.01 3.51 14.63
C VAL A 122 4.73 2.03 14.31
N TYR A 123 5.30 1.48 13.23
CA TYR A 123 5.15 0.07 12.89
C TYR A 123 6.04 -0.85 13.72
N ALA A 124 7.21 -0.36 14.14
CA ALA A 124 8.07 -1.08 15.08
C ALA A 124 7.45 -1.09 16.48
N ASP A 125 6.92 0.05 16.93
CA ASP A 125 6.24 0.17 18.23
C ASP A 125 5.01 -0.74 18.34
N TYR A 126 4.31 -0.97 17.21
CA TYR A 126 3.16 -1.88 17.18
C TYR A 126 3.56 -3.35 17.34
N VAL A 127 4.67 -3.76 16.71
CA VAL A 127 5.15 -5.13 16.80
C VAL A 127 5.75 -5.36 18.18
N TYR A 128 6.76 -4.57 18.56
CA TYR A 128 7.43 -4.71 19.85
C TYR A 128 6.57 -4.21 21.00
N SER A 129 5.73 -5.11 21.50
CA SER A 129 4.98 -4.91 22.72
C SER A 129 5.72 -5.48 23.93
N GLN A 130 5.40 -4.99 25.13
CA GLN A 130 5.84 -5.60 26.40
C GLN A 130 5.48 -7.10 26.47
N GLN A 131 4.43 -7.54 25.77
CA GLN A 131 4.09 -8.96 25.65
C GLN A 131 5.05 -9.74 24.75
N GLU A 132 5.50 -9.18 23.62
CA GLU A 132 6.53 -9.81 22.79
C GLU A 132 7.86 -9.91 23.55
N LEU A 133 8.24 -8.84 24.26
CA LEU A 133 9.46 -8.84 25.07
C LEU A 133 9.43 -9.94 26.14
N ARG A 134 8.29 -10.10 26.83
CA ARG A 134 8.11 -11.18 27.81
C ARG A 134 8.24 -12.57 27.21
N LYS A 135 7.71 -12.82 26.00
CA LYS A 135 7.82 -14.11 25.31
C LYS A 135 9.24 -14.48 24.89
N LEU A 136 10.12 -13.50 24.74
CA LEU A 136 11.50 -13.73 24.28
C LEU A 136 12.49 -13.88 25.44
N ILE A 137 12.21 -13.26 26.59
CA ILE A 137 13.09 -13.27 27.77
C ILE A 137 12.76 -14.40 28.73
N LEU A 138 11.48 -14.77 28.87
CA LEU A 138 10.99 -15.83 29.76
C LEU A 138 10.66 -17.09 28.96
#